data_AF-A0A7C9AFE2-F1
#
_entry.id   AF-A0A7C9AFE2-F1
#
_cell.length_a   1.000
_cell.length_b   1.000
_cell.length_c   1.000
_cell.angle_alpha   90.00
_cell.angle_beta   90.00
_cell.angle_gamma   90.00
#
_symmetry.space_group_name_H-M   'P 1'
#
loop_
_entity.id
_entity.type
_entity.pdbx_description
1 polymer ?
#
loop_
_entity_poly.entity_id
_entity_poly.type
_entity_poly.pdbx_seq_one_letter_code
_entity_poly.pdbx_strand_id
1 'polypeptide(L)'
;PVPTFVDIWKKKAVEQYSAVPYIATFVNCMLWVLYGLPFVHPNSTLVITINGAGCLIELLYLLIFILYSGKKQRLRVIVIAILEVVVVAIVAACVLILVHT
;
A
#
# COMPACT_ATOMS: atom_id res chain seq x y z
N PRO A 1 1.84 10.42 -9.68
CA PRO A 1 0.40 10.10 -9.82
C PRO A 1 -0.57 11.28 -9.62
N VAL A 2 -0.14 12.40 -9.01
CA VAL A 2 -1.02 13.52 -8.66
C VAL A 2 -1.91 14.01 -9.81
N PRO A 3 -1.42 14.28 -11.04
CA PRO A 3 -2.30 14.73 -12.13
C PRO A 3 -3.42 13.73 -12.45
N THR A 4 -3.09 12.43 -12.48
CA THR A 4 -4.06 11.35 -12.68
C THR A 4 -5.17 11.36 -11.64
N PHE A 5 -4.81 11.52 -10.35
CA PHE A 5 -5.82 11.55 -9.28
C PHE A 5 -6.63 12.83 -9.23
N VAL A 6 -6.05 13.95 -9.67
CA VAL A 6 -6.81 15.18 -9.90
C VAL A 6 -7.87 14.96 -10.98
N ASP A 7 -7.54 14.27 -12.07
CA ASP A 7 -8.50 13.94 -13.13
C ASP A 7 -9.60 12.99 -12.63
N ILE A 8 -9.22 11.93 -11.91
CA ILE A 8 -10.19 11.01 -11.28
C ILE A 8 -11.14 11.76 -10.35
N TRP A 9 -10.62 12.68 -9.53
CA TRP A 9 -11.42 13.46 -8.60
C TRP A 9 -12.38 14.42 -9.30
N LYS A 10 -11.93 15.09 -10.37
CA LYS A 10 -12.73 16.04 -11.15
C LYS A 10 -13.83 15.31 -11.94
N LYS A 11 -13.48 14.20 -12.59
CA LYS A 11 -14.41 13.42 -13.42
C LYS A 11 -15.29 12.46 -12.61
N LYS A 12 -14.96 12.23 -11.34
CA LYS A 12 -15.62 11.26 -10.44
C LYS A 12 -15.61 9.84 -11.02
N ALA A 13 -14.60 9.51 -11.83
CA ALA A 13 -14.47 8.24 -12.52
C ALA A 13 -13.00 7.88 -12.71
N VAL A 14 -12.68 6.59 -12.53
CA VAL A 14 -11.33 6.02 -12.74
C VAL A 14 -10.98 5.83 -14.22
N GLU A 15 -11.96 5.86 -15.13
CA GLU A 15 -11.76 5.66 -16.57
C GLU A 15 -10.94 4.38 -16.89
N GLN A 16 -9.81 4.51 -17.59
CA GLN A 16 -8.92 3.41 -17.98
C GLN A 16 -7.70 3.26 -17.04
N TYR A 17 -7.66 4.00 -15.93
CA TYR A 17 -6.53 3.94 -15.01
C TYR A 17 -6.52 2.60 -14.24
N SER A 18 -5.31 2.07 -14.03
CA SER A 18 -5.09 0.83 -13.28
C SER A 18 -4.73 1.12 -11.82
N ALA A 19 -5.25 0.30 -10.89
CA ALA A 19 -4.89 0.36 -9.47
C ALA A 19 -3.58 -0.36 -9.15
N VAL A 20 -3.09 -1.22 -10.06
CA VAL A 20 -1.96 -2.13 -9.81
C VAL A 20 -0.71 -1.40 -9.31
N PRO A 21 -0.28 -0.26 -9.90
CA PRO A 21 0.90 0.46 -9.41
C PRO A 21 0.76 0.94 -7.97
N TYR A 22 -0.44 1.38 -7.57
CA TYR A 22 -0.71 1.90 -6.22
C TYR A 22 -0.74 0.78 -5.18
N ILE A 23 -1.33 -0.37 -5.54
CA ILE A 23 -1.29 -1.57 -4.69
C ILE A 23 0.16 -2.04 -4.52
N ALA A 24 0.91 -2.20 -5.61
CA ALA A 24 2.29 -2.68 -5.56
C ALA A 24 3.18 -1.75 -4.72
N THR A 25 3.02 -0.43 -4.88
CA THR A 25 3.79 0.56 -4.11
C THR A 25 3.40 0.55 -2.63
N PHE A 26 2.10 0.45 -2.32
CA PHE A 26 1.60 0.33 -0.96
C PHE A 26 2.21 -0.88 -0.23
N VAL A 27 2.23 -2.05 -0.88
CA VAL A 27 2.82 -3.27 -0.34
C VAL A 27 4.32 -3.16 -0.17
N ASN A 28 5.01 -2.64 -1.19
CA ASN A 28 6.45 -2.38 -1.11
C ASN A 28 6.78 -1.48 0.09
N CYS A 29 6.04 -0.39 0.29
CA CYS A 29 6.25 0.50 1.43
C CYS A 29 5.98 -0.22 2.77
N MET A 30 4.94 -1.04 2.88
CA MET A 30 4.69 -1.82 4.10
C MET A 30 5.83 -2.80 4.42
N LEU A 31 6.39 -3.46 3.40
CA LEU A 31 7.54 -4.35 3.57
C LEU A 31 8.81 -3.59 4.01
N TRP A 32 9.05 -2.41 3.45
CA TRP A 32 10.17 -1.57 3.90
C TRP A 32 9.98 -0.99 5.29
N VAL A 33 8.74 -0.67 5.68
CA VAL A 33 8.42 -0.29 7.07
C VAL A 33 8.74 -1.44 8.01
N LEU A 34 8.29 -2.67 7.69
CA LEU A 34 8.61 -3.87 8.47
C LEU A 34 10.12 -4.08 8.59
N TYR A 35 10.84 -4.00 7.47
CA TYR A 35 12.30 -4.12 7.45
C TYR A 35 13.00 -3.07 8.33
N GLY A 36 12.52 -1.82 8.28
CA GLY A 36 13.14 -0.71 9.02
C GLY A 36 12.93 -0.76 10.53
N LEU A 37 12.03 -1.62 11.04
CA LEU A 37 11.74 -1.70 12.47
C LEU A 37 13.02 -2.01 13.28
N PRO A 38 13.25 -1.37 14.45
CA PRO A 38 14.51 -1.48 15.18
C PRO A 38 14.91 -2.90 15.57
N PHE A 39 13.92 -3.79 15.72
CA PHE A 39 14.13 -5.19 16.07
C PHE A 39 14.44 -6.08 14.85
N VAL A 40 14.19 -5.60 13.62
CA VAL A 40 14.55 -6.27 12.36
C VAL A 40 15.88 -5.72 11.84
N HIS A 41 15.97 -4.40 11.70
CA HIS A 41 17.18 -3.72 11.25
C HIS A 41 17.42 -2.43 12.07
N PRO A 42 18.38 -2.45 13.02
CA PRO A 42 18.70 -1.28 13.82
C PRO A 42 19.13 -0.06 12.98
N ASN A 43 18.90 1.14 13.52
CA ASN A 43 19.32 2.42 12.92
C ASN A 43 18.70 2.77 11.55
N SER A 44 17.52 2.22 11.23
CA SER A 44 16.82 2.44 9.94
C SER A 44 15.69 3.47 9.98
N THR A 45 15.77 4.48 10.86
CA THR A 45 14.73 5.50 11.03
C THR A 45 14.32 6.19 9.73
N LEU A 46 15.28 6.53 8.86
CA LEU A 46 14.98 7.18 7.58
C LEU A 46 14.18 6.27 6.63
N VAL A 47 14.41 4.96 6.69
CA VAL A 47 13.66 3.96 5.89
C VAL A 47 12.23 3.87 6.38
N ILE A 48 12.01 3.85 7.70
CA ILE A 48 10.67 3.86 8.29
C ILE A 48 9.93 5.15 7.89
N THR A 49 10.54 6.32 8.03
CA THR A 49 9.84 7.59 7.80
C THR A 49 9.45 7.78 6.34
N ILE A 50 10.37 7.50 5.40
CA ILE A 50 10.08 7.67 3.96
C ILE A 50 9.03 6.67 3.48
N ASN A 51 9.11 5.40 3.90
CA ASN A 51 8.14 4.39 3.48
C ASN A 51 6.82 4.49 4.26
N GLY A 52 6.84 4.96 5.51
CA GLY A 52 5.63 5.27 6.26
C GLY A 52 4.83 6.41 5.61
N ALA A 53 5.51 7.47 5.18
CA ALA A 53 4.89 8.52 4.37
C ALA A 53 4.38 7.97 3.03
N GLY A 54 5.15 7.11 2.37
CA GLY A 54 4.74 6.39 1.16
C GLY A 54 3.46 5.57 1.36
N CYS A 55 3.38 4.78 2.42
CA CYS A 55 2.18 4.03 2.80
C CYS A 55 0.96 4.94 2.93
N LEU A 56 1.10 6.07 3.62
CA LEU A 56 -0.01 7.01 3.80
C LEU A 56 -0.47 7.61 2.46
N ILE A 57 0.47 8.02 1.61
CA ILE A 57 0.18 8.58 0.29
C ILE A 57 -0.52 7.56 -0.61
N GLU A 58 0.01 6.33 -0.69
CA GLU A 58 -0.58 5.27 -1.52
C GLU A 58 -1.93 4.81 -0.98
N LEU A 59 -2.13 4.81 0.34
CA LEU A 59 -3.43 4.56 0.95
C LEU A 59 -4.45 5.61 0.49
N LEU A 60 -4.09 6.90 0.49
CA LEU A 60 -4.98 7.97 0.00
C LEU A 60 -5.31 7.79 -1.48
N TYR A 61 -4.34 7.42 -2.30
CA TYR A 61 -4.57 7.10 -3.72
C TYR A 61 -5.52 5.91 -3.89
N LEU A 62 -5.31 4.81 -3.17
CA LEU A 62 -6.20 3.65 -3.21
C LEU A 62 -7.62 4.00 -2.75
N LEU A 63 -7.78 4.82 -1.71
CA LEU A 63 -9.10 5.28 -1.25
C LEU A 63 -9.82 6.08 -2.33
N ILE A 64 -9.16 7.06 -2.95
CA ILE A 64 -9.74 7.84 -4.06
C ILE A 64 -10.11 6.92 -5.23
N PHE A 65 -9.22 5.98 -5.58
CA PHE A 65 -9.45 5.01 -6.65
C PHE A 65 -10.69 4.15 -6.36
N ILE A 66 -10.81 3.60 -5.16
CA ILE A 66 -11.94 2.77 -4.72
C ILE A 66 -13.25 3.58 -4.75
N LEU A 67 -13.24 4.82 -4.24
CA LEU A 67 -14.40 5.71 -4.20
C LEU A 67 -14.98 5.98 -5.59
N TYR A 68 -14.13 6.18 -6.60
CA TYR A 68 -14.55 6.51 -7.96
C TYR A 68 -14.50 5.32 -8.94
N SER A 69 -14.19 4.11 -8.47
CA SER A 69 -14.25 2.88 -9.25
C SER A 69 -15.68 2.34 -9.37
N GLY A 70 -15.99 1.73 -10.52
CA GLY A 70 -17.20 0.94 -10.72
C GLY A 70 -17.22 -0.33 -9.86
N LYS A 71 -18.42 -0.88 -9.57
CA LYS A 71 -18.63 -1.98 -8.58
C LYS A 71 -17.66 -3.17 -8.75
N LYS A 72 -17.49 -3.67 -9.97
CA LYS A 72 -16.61 -4.83 -10.26
C LYS A 72 -15.14 -4.52 -9.99
N GLN A 73 -14.65 -3.38 -10.48
CA GLN A 73 -13.26 -2.96 -10.29
C GLN A 73 -12.97 -2.63 -8.83
N ARG A 74 -13.91 -1.95 -8.16
CA ARG A 74 -13.85 -1.67 -6.72
C ARG A 74 -13.67 -2.93 -5.90
N LEU A 75 -14.51 -3.95 -6.12
CA LEU A 75 -14.42 -5.21 -5.40
C LEU A 75 -13.09 -5.91 -5.66
N ARG A 76 -12.63 -5.93 -6.92
CA ARG A 76 -11.32 -6.50 -7.29
C ARG A 76 -10.18 -5.82 -6.54
N VAL A 77 -10.15 -4.48 -6.52
CA VAL A 77 -9.10 -3.70 -5.84
C VAL A 77 -9.13 -3.96 -4.34
N ILE A 78 -10.31 -3.98 -3.70
CA ILE A 78 -10.45 -4.27 -2.27
C ILE A 78 -9.93 -5.67 -1.95
N VAL A 79 -10.33 -6.69 -2.72
CA VAL A 79 -9.91 -8.07 -2.49
C VAL A 79 -8.40 -8.21 -2.63
N ILE A 80 -7.80 -7.64 -3.68
CA ILE A 80 -6.34 -7.66 -3.86
C ILE A 80 -5.65 -6.93 -2.71
N ALA A 81 -6.10 -5.72 -2.34
CA ALA A 81 -5.49 -4.97 -1.23
C ALA A 81 -5.55 -5.74 0.10
N ILE A 82 -6.66 -6.41 0.40
CA ILE A 82 -6.78 -7.26 1.60
C ILE A 82 -5.81 -8.45 1.52
N LEU A 83 -5.76 -9.13 0.38
CA LEU A 83 -4.86 -10.27 0.18
C LEU A 83 -3.40 -9.86 0.42
N GLU A 84 -3.00 -8.73 -0.12
CA GLU A 84 -1.64 -8.20 0.06
C GLU A 84 -1.34 -7.82 1.51
N VAL A 85 -2.29 -7.19 2.23
CA VAL A 85 -2.13 -6.91 3.66
C VAL A 85 -2.00 -8.21 4.47
N VAL A 86 -2.74 -9.25 4.11
CA VAL A 86 -2.61 -10.58 4.72
C VAL A 86 -1.22 -11.17 4.44
N VAL A 87 -0.71 -11.06 3.22
CA VAL A 87 0.65 -11.50 2.87
C VAL A 87 1.69 -10.77 3.71
N VAL A 88 1.60 -9.44 3.83
CA VAL A 88 2.51 -8.66 4.67
C VAL A 88 2.42 -9.06 6.15
N ALA A 89 1.20 -9.32 6.65
CA ALA A 89 1.01 -9.78 8.03
C ALA A 89 1.64 -11.16 8.28
N ILE A 90 1.53 -12.08 7.32
CA ILE A 90 2.20 -13.38 7.37
C ILE A 90 3.72 -13.20 7.39
N VAL A 91 4.27 -12.36 6.50
CA VAL A 91 5.71 -12.06 6.47
C VAL A 91 6.16 -11.46 7.80
N ALA A 92 5.41 -10.51 8.36
CA ALA A 92 5.70 -9.92 9.67
C ALA A 92 5.72 -10.96 10.78
N ALA A 93 4.72 -11.86 10.82
CA ALA A 93 4.68 -12.95 11.79
C ALA A 93 5.89 -13.90 11.63
N CYS A 94 6.25 -14.27 10.40
CA CYS A 94 7.43 -15.08 10.14
C CYS A 94 8.72 -14.40 10.61
N VAL A 95 8.90 -13.10 10.33
CA VAL A 95 10.06 -12.33 10.79
C VAL A 95 10.12 -12.31 12.32
N LEU A 96 9.00 -12.00 12.99
CA LEU A 96 8.95 -11.94 14.44
C LEU A 96 9.23 -13.29 15.12
N ILE A 97 8.77 -14.39 14.51
CA ILE A 97 9.04 -15.73 15.03
C ILE A 97 10.49 -16.12 14.75
N LEU A 98 10.94 -16.08 13.50
CA LEU A 98 12.23 -16.65 13.09
C LEU A 98 13.45 -15.83 13.52
N VAL A 99 13.31 -14.52 13.70
CA VAL A 99 14.43 -13.63 14.08
C VAL A 99 14.55 -13.49 15.60
N HIS A 100 13.46 -13.75 16.36
CA HIS A 100 13.43 -13.60 17.82
C HIS A 100 13.22 -14.91 18.60
N THR A 101 13.27 -16.07 17.94
CA THR A 101 13.53 -17.38 18.56
C THR A 101 14.97 -17.78 18.36
#